data_AF-A0A8X6YCC0-F1
#
_entry.id   AF-A0A8X6YCC0-F1
#
_cell.length_a   1.000
_cell.length_b   1.000
_cell.length_c   1.000
_cell.angle_alpha   90.00
_cell.angle_beta   90.00
_cell.angle_gamma   90.00
#
_symmetry.space_group_name_H-M   'P 1'
#
loop_
_entity.id
_entity.type
_entity.pdbx_description
1 polymer ?
#
loop_
_entity_poly.entity_id
_entity_poly.type
_entity_poly.pdbx_seq_one_letter_code
_entity_poly.pdbx_strand_id
1 'polypeptide(L)'
;MSDKDFQVMFELMCEMTKAPGGKLNLEGLKQWFSQAKLIDEEKGLTNAEIESAYAKHAKDKNGILISELKECVAELATQKEKEPKDYMEKLATTSTPQPKREQI
;
A
#
# COMPACT_ATOMS: atom_id res chain seq x y z
N MET A 1 -2.30 3.94 14.68
CA MET A 1 -1.20 3.03 14.25
C MET A 1 0.15 3.74 14.14
N SER A 2 1.28 3.03 14.21
CA SER A 2 2.62 3.64 14.06
C SER A 2 3.17 3.49 12.64
N ASP A 3 4.03 4.42 12.20
CA ASP A 3 4.73 4.37 10.90
C ASP A 3 5.48 3.03 10.70
N LYS A 4 5.92 2.43 11.81
CA LYS A 4 6.58 1.12 11.84
C LYS A 4 5.65 -0.03 11.45
N ASP A 5 4.37 0.02 11.83
CA ASP A 5 3.43 -1.05 11.47
C ASP A 5 3.13 -1.03 9.97
N PHE A 6 3.02 0.17 9.39
CA PHE A 6 2.91 0.35 7.95
C PHE A 6 4.15 -0.15 7.21
N GLN A 7 5.35 0.12 7.75
CA GLN A 7 6.59 -0.39 7.18
C GLN A 7 6.69 -1.92 7.22
N VAL A 8 6.37 -2.54 8.36
CA VAL A 8 6.38 -4.00 8.50
C VAL A 8 5.43 -4.65 7.49
N MET A 9 4.24 -4.07 7.31
CA MET A 9 3.27 -4.59 6.34
C MET A 9 3.73 -4.39 4.89
N PHE A 10 4.38 -3.27 4.57
CA PHE A 10 4.99 -3.06 3.26
C PHE A 10 6.07 -4.11 2.96
N GLU A 11 6.96 -4.37 3.91
CA GLU A 11 8.02 -5.38 3.80
C GLU A 11 7.42 -6.78 3.59
N LEU A 12 6.41 -7.15 4.39
CA LEU A 12 5.67 -8.41 4.24
C LEU A 12 5.02 -8.54 2.86
N MET A 13 4.38 -7.48 2.37
CA MET A 13 3.78 -7.49 1.03
C MET A 13 4.83 -7.63 -0.08
N CYS A 14 6.00 -7.01 0.08
CA CYS A 14 7.12 -7.22 -0.84
C CYS A 14 7.59 -8.69 -0.84
N GLU A 15 7.71 -9.32 0.33
CA GLU A 15 8.07 -10.74 0.44
C GLU A 15 7.01 -11.66 -0.18
N MET A 16 5.73 -11.43 0.15
CA MET A 16 4.62 -12.24 -0.38
C MET A 16 4.51 -12.17 -1.90
N THR A 17 4.77 -11.00 -2.48
CA THR A 17 4.72 -10.78 -3.93
C THR A 17 6.04 -11.10 -4.62
N LYS A 18 7.02 -11.64 -3.88
CA LYS A 18 8.38 -11.98 -4.34
C LYS A 18 9.07 -10.81 -5.03
N ALA A 19 8.82 -9.61 -4.54
CA ALA A 19 9.26 -8.39 -5.17
C ALA A 19 10.74 -8.11 -4.80
N PRO A 20 11.67 -8.17 -5.77
CA PRO A 20 13.09 -8.13 -5.47
C PRO A 20 13.51 -6.74 -4.95
N GLY A 21 14.30 -6.73 -3.88
CA GLY A 21 14.92 -5.51 -3.35
C GLY A 21 13.97 -4.60 -2.55
N GLY A 22 12.89 -5.14 -1.96
CA GLY A 22 11.99 -4.39 -1.09
C GLY A 22 11.17 -3.33 -1.82
N LYS A 23 10.83 -3.60 -3.09
CA LYS A 23 10.03 -2.71 -3.94
C LYS A 23 8.75 -3.42 -4.32
N LEU A 24 7.59 -2.85 -4.04
CA LEU A 24 6.32 -3.48 -4.36
C LEU A 24 5.94 -3.18 -5.81
N ASN A 25 5.64 -4.19 -6.61
CA ASN A 25 5.16 -3.95 -7.98
C ASN A 25 3.69 -3.48 -7.99
N LEU A 26 3.23 -2.98 -9.14
CA LEU A 26 1.86 -2.47 -9.29
C LEU A 26 0.79 -3.54 -8.96
N GLU A 27 1.01 -4.79 -9.36
CA GLU A 27 0.06 -5.87 -9.11
C GLU A 27 -0.07 -6.17 -7.60
N GLY A 28 1.05 -6.28 -6.90
CA GLY A 28 1.11 -6.45 -5.45
C GLY A 28 0.49 -5.27 -4.72
N LEU A 29 0.70 -4.04 -5.20
CA LEU A 29 0.08 -2.85 -4.65
C LEU A 29 -1.46 -2.89 -4.78
N LYS A 30 -1.98 -3.23 -5.96
CA LYS A 30 -3.43 -3.36 -6.17
C LYS A 30 -4.04 -4.45 -5.30
N GLN A 31 -3.37 -5.60 -5.20
CA GLN A 31 -3.79 -6.67 -4.30
C GLN A 31 -3.83 -6.18 -2.86
N TRP A 32 -2.82 -5.43 -2.42
CA TRP A 32 -2.79 -4.88 -1.07
C TRP A 32 -3.94 -3.91 -0.80
N PHE A 33 -4.19 -2.98 -1.73
CA PHE A 33 -5.29 -2.02 -1.65
C PHE A 33 -6.67 -2.69 -1.69
N SER A 34 -6.80 -3.77 -2.46
CA SER A 34 -8.01 -4.61 -2.46
C SER A 34 -8.21 -5.30 -1.11
N GLN A 35 -7.17 -5.93 -0.54
CA GLN A 35 -7.22 -6.54 0.78
C GLN A 35 -7.54 -5.52 1.88
N ALA A 36 -7.09 -4.27 1.72
CA ALA A 36 -7.37 -3.15 2.62
C ALA A 36 -8.79 -2.60 2.50
N LYS A 37 -9.60 -3.14 1.57
CA LYS A 37 -10.93 -2.61 1.21
C LYS A 37 -10.86 -1.11 0.89
N LEU A 38 -9.79 -0.70 0.21
CA LEU A 38 -9.63 0.65 -0.33
C LEU A 38 -10.16 0.74 -1.77
N ILE A 39 -10.20 -0.37 -2.48
CA ILE A 39 -10.84 -0.50 -3.79
C ILE A 39 -12.32 -0.87 -3.58
N ASP A 40 -13.22 0.00 -4.03
CA ASP A 40 -14.69 -0.16 -3.92
C ASP A 40 -15.34 0.54 -5.12
N GLU A 41 -16.40 -0.04 -5.68
CA GLU A 41 -17.09 0.42 -6.89
C GLU A 41 -17.88 1.72 -6.68
N GLU A 42 -18.35 2.03 -5.47
CA GLU A 42 -19.20 3.22 -5.24
C GLU A 42 -18.45 4.41 -4.59
N LYS A 43 -17.51 4.16 -3.67
CA LYS A 43 -16.84 5.23 -2.87
C LYS A 43 -15.34 5.01 -2.61
N GLY A 44 -14.75 4.03 -3.29
CA GLY A 44 -13.36 3.63 -3.15
C GLY A 44 -12.44 4.25 -4.19
N LEU A 45 -11.19 3.77 -4.16
CA LEU A 45 -10.24 3.95 -5.25
C LEU A 45 -10.58 2.98 -6.39
N THR A 46 -10.36 3.43 -7.60
CA THR A 46 -10.38 2.59 -8.79
C THR A 46 -8.99 2.06 -9.09
N ASN A 47 -8.91 0.94 -9.83
CA ASN A 47 -7.63 0.42 -10.30
C ASN A 47 -6.87 1.45 -11.16
N ALA A 48 -7.58 2.24 -11.97
CA ALA A 48 -6.98 3.27 -12.82
C ALA A 48 -6.36 4.42 -12.00
N GLU A 49 -6.99 4.84 -10.90
CA GLU A 49 -6.42 5.84 -9.99
C GLU A 49 -5.14 5.33 -9.34
N ILE A 50 -5.14 4.07 -8.88
CA ILE A 50 -3.96 3.43 -8.30
C ILE A 50 -2.83 3.31 -9.34
N GLU A 51 -3.14 2.90 -10.56
CA GLU A 51 -2.17 2.85 -11.66
C GLU A 51 -1.57 4.21 -11.96
N SER A 52 -2.40 5.25 -12.05
CA SER A 52 -1.96 6.61 -12.33
C SER A 52 -1.06 7.15 -11.22
N ALA A 53 -1.45 6.97 -9.95
CA ALA A 53 -0.64 7.40 -8.82
C ALA A 53 0.67 6.60 -8.72
N TYR A 54 0.61 5.28 -8.93
CA TYR A 54 1.79 4.43 -8.96
C TYR A 54 2.76 4.86 -10.06
N ALA A 55 2.30 5.07 -11.29
CA ALA A 55 3.14 5.48 -12.41
C ALA A 55 3.80 6.86 -12.20
N LYS A 56 3.16 7.73 -11.41
CA LYS A 56 3.68 9.06 -11.07
C LYS A 56 4.75 9.02 -9.98
N HIS A 57 4.60 8.12 -9.00
CA HIS A 57 5.45 8.08 -7.80
C HIS A 57 6.53 6.99 -7.83
N ALA A 58 6.29 5.89 -8.52
CA ALA A 58 7.27 4.83 -8.70
C ALA A 58 8.40 5.32 -9.61
N LYS A 59 9.57 5.61 -9.03
CA LYS A 59 10.74 6.07 -9.80
C LYS A 59 11.44 4.92 -10.52
N ASP A 60 11.22 3.69 -10.05
CA ASP A 60 11.74 2.48 -10.66
C ASP A 60 10.64 1.68 -11.36
N LYS A 61 10.99 1.13 -12.51
CA LYS A 61 10.16 0.22 -13.33
C LYS A 61 9.87 -1.08 -12.58
N ASN A 62 10.75 -1.46 -11.66
CA ASN A 62 10.70 -2.74 -10.95
C ASN A 62 9.77 -2.71 -9.72
N GLY A 63 9.34 -1.54 -9.25
CA GLY A 63 8.52 -1.44 -8.05
C GLY A 63 8.61 -0.08 -7.37
N ILE A 64 7.67 0.17 -6.46
CA ILE A 64 7.63 1.36 -5.61
C ILE A 64 8.27 1.09 -4.25
N LEU A 65 9.06 2.04 -3.75
CA LEU A 65 9.62 2.01 -2.39
C LEU A 65 8.59 2.50 -1.37
N ILE A 66 8.83 2.21 -0.09
CA ILE A 66 7.91 2.65 0.98
C ILE A 66 7.73 4.18 1.03
N SER A 67 8.79 4.96 0.81
CA SER A 67 8.71 6.43 0.81
C SER A 67 7.84 6.94 -0.34
N GLU A 68 8.00 6.35 -1.52
CA GLU A 68 7.20 6.67 -2.71
C GLU A 68 5.76 6.20 -2.54
N LEU A 69 5.55 5.06 -1.86
CA LEU A 69 4.21 4.59 -1.53
C LEU A 69 3.49 5.54 -0.59
N LYS A 70 4.17 6.13 0.40
CA LYS A 70 3.55 7.13 1.28
C LYS A 70 3.07 8.34 0.49
N GLU A 71 3.85 8.81 -0.48
CA GLU A 71 3.47 9.90 -1.39
C GLU A 71 2.28 9.48 -2.27
N CYS A 72 2.30 8.26 -2.81
CA CYS A 72 1.20 7.68 -3.59
C CYS A 72 -0.11 7.61 -2.78
N VAL A 73 -0.05 7.10 -1.55
CA VAL A 73 -1.20 7.02 -0.64
C VAL A 73 -1.72 8.41 -0.30
N ALA A 74 -0.84 9.38 -0.04
CA ALA A 74 -1.24 10.75 0.26
C ALA A 74 -1.97 11.42 -0.91
N GLU A 75 -1.49 11.21 -2.14
CA GLU A 75 -2.18 11.71 -3.33
C GLU A 75 -3.54 11.05 -3.52
N LEU A 76 -3.63 9.73 -3.40
CA LEU A 76 -4.89 8.99 -3.55
C LEU A 76 -5.93 9.38 -2.50
N ALA A 77 -5.49 9.61 -1.25
CA ALA A 77 -6.37 10.08 -0.19
C ALA A 77 -6.86 11.51 -0.48
N THR A 78 -5.96 12.39 -0.96
CA THR A 78 -6.31 13.77 -1.34
C THR A 78 -7.33 13.79 -2.48
N GLN A 79 -7.17 12.95 -3.50
CA GLN A 79 -8.12 12.82 -4.62
C GLN A 79 -9.53 12.39 -4.17
N LYS A 80 -9.63 11.67 -3.05
CA LYS A 80 -10.89 11.20 -2.46
C LYS A 80 -11.37 12.06 -1.30
N GLU A 81 -10.74 13.22 -1.08
CA GLU A 81 -11.05 14.13 0.05
C GLU A 81 -11.01 13.40 1.41
N LYS A 82 -10.08 12.46 1.57
CA LYS A 82 -9.87 11.67 2.80
C LYS A 82 -8.49 11.96 3.38
N GLU A 83 -8.31 11.61 4.65
CA GLU A 83 -7.00 11.78 5.28
C GLU A 83 -6.03 10.67 4.84
N PRO A 84 -4.79 11.01 4.42
CA PRO A 84 -3.75 10.04 4.09
C PRO A 84 -3.53 9.00 5.20
N LYS A 85 -3.66 9.45 6.45
CA LYS A 85 -3.49 8.60 7.63
C LYS A 85 -4.51 7.46 7.68
N ASP A 86 -5.75 7.68 7.25
CA ASP A 86 -6.78 6.63 7.24
C ASP A 86 -6.42 5.51 6.27
N TYR A 87 -5.83 5.86 5.13
CA TYR A 87 -5.40 4.89 4.12
C TYR A 87 -4.18 4.11 4.61
N MET A 88 -3.19 4.81 5.17
CA MET A 88 -2.02 4.17 5.78
C MET A 88 -2.43 3.23 6.91
N GLU A 89 -3.38 3.63 7.74
CA GLU A 89 -3.92 2.80 8.81
C GLU A 89 -4.61 1.56 8.25
N LYS A 90 -5.49 1.70 7.25
CA LYS A 90 -6.14 0.56 6.59
C LYS A 90 -5.15 -0.43 5.99
N LEU A 91 -4.14 0.09 5.28
CA LEU A 91 -3.08 -0.72 4.69
C LEU A 91 -2.28 -1.46 5.76
N ALA A 92 -2.02 -0.82 6.90
CA ALA A 92 -1.28 -1.45 7.98
C ALA A 92 -2.13 -2.41 8.86
N THR A 93 -3.48 -2.29 8.84
CA THR A 93 -4.41 -3.31 9.39
C THR A 93 -4.78 -4.42 8.43
N THR A 94 -4.28 -4.46 7.19
CA THR A 94 -4.70 -5.50 6.25
C THR A 94 -4.49 -6.88 6.83
N SER A 95 -5.52 -7.71 6.71
CA SER A 95 -5.52 -9.08 7.22
C SER A 95 -4.63 -9.99 6.36
N THR A 96 -3.33 -9.72 6.28
CA THR A 96 -2.36 -10.76 5.96
C THR A 96 -2.13 -11.61 7.21
N PRO A 97 -1.90 -12.92 7.10
CA PRO A 97 -1.51 -13.72 8.25
C PRO A 97 -0.31 -13.06 8.90
N GLN A 98 -0.49 -12.54 10.11
CA GLN A 98 0.57 -11.87 10.85
C GLN A 98 1.81 -12.78 10.83
N PRO A 99 3.00 -12.31 10.39
CA PRO A 99 4.22 -12.95 10.83
C PRO A 99 4.17 -12.84 12.35
N LYS A 100 4.05 -13.98 13.03
CA LYS A 100 3.92 -14.06 14.49
C LYS A 100 4.97 -13.13 15.10
N ARG A 101 4.56 -11.94 15.57
CA ARG A 101 5.29 -11.30 16.65
C ARG A 101 5.01 -12.20 17.84
N GLU A 102 5.91 -13.15 18.08
CA GLU A 102 6.06 -13.77 19.39
C GLU A 102 6.16 -12.62 20.38
N GLN A 103 5.07 -12.38 21.11
CA GLN A 103 5.10 -11.57 22.31
C GLN A 103 5.87 -12.42 23.33
N ILE A 104 7.10 -12.01 23.57
CA ILE A 104 7.93 -12.43 24.70
C ILE A 104 7.35 -11.86 25.99
#